data_AF-A0A6J8BFK8-F1
#
_entry.id   AF-A0A6J8BFK8-F1
#
_cell.length_a   1.000
_cell.length_b   1.000
_cell.length_c   1.000
_cell.angle_alpha   90.00
_cell.angle_beta   90.00
_cell.angle_gamma   90.00
#
_symmetry.space_group_name_H-M   'P 1'
#
loop_
_entity.id
_entity.type
_entity.pdbx_description
1 polymer ?
#
loop_
_entity_poly.entity_id
_entity_poly.type
_entity_poly.pdbx_seq_one_letter_code
_entity_poly.pdbx_strand_id
1 'polypeptide(L)'
;MKNTNIIPGYKTDHSAITFIFSASLAKRGKGYWKFNSHLLQDLDYIKKVKTCINETILEYYESGNIDDPLNVKLSCNDQVFFELLKMKIRSLSIGYSIQKAREEKAATLLLENHIQNLENCMNISPDGQIHAALNQKKLELENIRCFIKIPR
;
A
#
# COMPACT_ATOMS: atom_id res chain seq x y z
N MET A 1 0.49 -8.01 -31.75
CA MET A 1 1.11 -8.63 -30.57
C MET A 1 2.28 -7.73 -30.15
N LYS A 2 2.31 -7.21 -28.92
CA LYS A 2 3.32 -6.22 -28.49
C LYS A 2 4.47 -6.81 -27.68
N ASN A 3 4.19 -7.82 -26.84
CA ASN A 3 5.22 -8.51 -26.05
C ASN A 3 4.72 -9.89 -25.58
N THR A 4 5.66 -10.81 -25.33
CA THR A 4 5.44 -12.12 -24.71
C THR A 4 6.50 -12.37 -23.65
N ASN A 5 6.08 -12.65 -22.42
CA ASN A 5 6.99 -12.98 -21.31
C ASN A 5 6.57 -14.30 -20.65
N ILE A 6 7.56 -15.07 -20.20
CA ILE A 6 7.37 -16.21 -19.30
C ILE A 6 7.63 -15.71 -17.88
N ILE A 7 6.66 -15.89 -17.00
CA ILE A 7 6.69 -15.44 -15.60
C ILE A 7 6.62 -16.68 -14.70
N PRO A 8 7.43 -16.75 -13.63
CA PRO A 8 7.48 -17.92 -12.77
C PRO A 8 6.19 -18.12 -11.97
N GLY A 9 5.76 -19.38 -11.86
CA GLY A 9 4.58 -19.79 -11.08
C GLY A 9 4.94 -19.98 -9.62
N TYR A 10 4.40 -19.14 -8.73
CA TYR A 10 4.61 -19.33 -7.28
C TYR A 10 3.64 -20.35 -6.65
N LYS A 11 2.51 -20.65 -7.32
CA LYS A 11 1.51 -21.66 -6.90
C LYS A 11 1.43 -22.89 -7.80
N THR A 12 2.22 -22.91 -8.87
CA THR A 12 2.20 -23.93 -9.92
C THR A 12 3.63 -24.34 -10.23
N ASP A 13 3.83 -25.59 -10.59
CA ASP A 13 5.07 -26.13 -11.16
C ASP A 13 5.29 -25.69 -12.62
N HIS A 14 4.29 -25.07 -13.23
CA HIS A 14 4.39 -24.44 -14.55
C HIS A 14 4.55 -22.93 -14.48
N SER A 15 5.37 -22.38 -15.38
CA SER A 15 5.50 -20.94 -15.61
C SER A 15 4.29 -20.40 -16.38
N ALA A 16 3.86 -19.18 -16.04
CA ALA A 16 2.80 -18.47 -16.73
C ALA A 16 3.33 -17.80 -18.01
N ILE A 17 2.61 -17.96 -19.12
CA ILE A 17 2.92 -17.25 -20.38
C ILE A 17 1.97 -16.04 -20.49
N THR A 18 2.55 -14.84 -20.59
CA THR A 18 1.78 -13.59 -20.69
C THR A 18 1.86 -13.02 -22.10
N PHE A 19 0.71 -12.84 -22.75
CA PHE A 19 0.59 -12.19 -24.05
C PHE A 19 0.00 -10.79 -23.91
N ILE A 20 0.67 -9.79 -24.50
CA ILE A 20 0.19 -8.39 -24.50
C ILE A 20 -0.34 -8.04 -25.90
N PHE A 21 -1.63 -7.79 -25.99
CA PHE A 21 -2.30 -7.28 -27.19
C PHE A 21 -2.58 -5.78 -27.06
N SER A 22 -2.53 -5.05 -28.17
CA SER A 22 -2.96 -3.66 -28.20
C SER A 22 -4.39 -3.57 -28.71
N ALA A 23 -5.35 -3.36 -27.82
CA ALA A 23 -6.69 -2.94 -28.17
C ALA A 23 -6.79 -1.41 -28.03
N SER A 24 -7.44 -0.73 -28.98
CA SER A 24 -7.74 0.70 -28.88
C SER A 24 -8.87 0.92 -27.86
N LEU A 25 -8.52 0.88 -26.58
CA LEU A 25 -9.45 1.15 -25.49
C LEU A 25 -9.34 2.62 -25.08
N ALA A 26 -10.49 3.30 -24.97
CA ALA A 26 -10.56 4.62 -24.38
C ALA A 26 -9.87 4.61 -23.00
N LYS A 27 -9.03 5.61 -22.70
CA LYS A 27 -8.39 5.73 -21.39
C LYS A 27 -9.48 5.89 -20.32
N ARG A 28 -9.72 4.83 -19.56
CA ARG A 28 -10.57 4.89 -18.37
C ARG A 28 -10.03 5.98 -17.45
N GLY A 29 -10.86 6.96 -17.13
CA GLY A 29 -10.50 8.04 -16.21
C GLY A 29 -10.18 7.48 -14.82
N LYS A 30 -9.55 8.33 -13.98
CA LYS A 30 -9.40 8.02 -12.56
C LYS A 30 -10.82 7.95 -11.97
N GLY A 31 -11.23 6.78 -11.47
CA GLY A 31 -12.51 6.62 -10.79
C GLY A 31 -12.59 7.49 -9.54
N TYR A 32 -13.77 7.56 -8.92
CA TYR A 32 -13.93 8.25 -7.64
C TYR A 32 -12.98 7.69 -6.58
N TRP A 33 -12.27 8.58 -5.89
CA TRP A 33 -11.46 8.18 -4.76
C TRP A 33 -12.36 7.65 -3.64
N LYS A 34 -12.06 6.44 -3.17
CA LYS A 34 -12.67 5.84 -1.99
C LYS A 34 -11.60 5.66 -0.93
N PHE A 35 -11.95 5.96 0.31
CA PHE A 35 -11.05 5.72 1.45
C PHE A 35 -10.84 4.21 1.65
N ASN A 36 -9.59 3.82 1.90
CA ASN A 36 -9.28 2.44 2.25
C ASN A 36 -9.46 2.24 3.76
N SER A 37 -10.58 1.65 4.17
CA SER A 37 -10.90 1.41 5.59
C SER A 37 -9.88 0.56 6.33
N HIS A 38 -9.06 -0.23 5.61
CA HIS A 38 -8.00 -1.03 6.22
C HIS A 38 -6.90 -0.16 6.88
N LEU A 39 -6.77 1.11 6.47
CA LEU A 39 -5.88 2.05 7.13
C LEU A 39 -6.26 2.30 8.60
N LEU A 40 -7.53 2.12 8.96
CA LEU A 40 -7.99 2.29 10.35
C LEU A 40 -7.46 1.20 11.29
N GLN A 41 -6.79 0.17 10.78
CA GLN A 41 -6.12 -0.88 11.55
C GLN A 41 -4.60 -0.73 11.56
N ASP A 42 -4.06 0.23 10.80
CA ASP A 42 -2.62 0.48 10.70
C ASP A 42 -2.19 1.47 11.79
N LEU A 43 -1.38 1.00 12.74
CA LEU A 43 -0.94 1.78 13.89
C LEU A 43 -0.13 3.03 13.50
N ASP A 44 0.68 2.95 12.45
CA ASP A 44 1.47 4.08 11.97
C ASP A 44 0.58 5.14 11.32
N TYR A 45 -0.42 4.69 10.54
CA TYR A 45 -1.43 5.59 10.01
C TYR A 45 -2.22 6.28 11.14
N ILE A 46 -2.71 5.51 12.12
CA ILE A 46 -3.46 6.05 13.26
C ILE A 46 -2.63 7.09 14.01
N LYS A 47 -1.34 6.79 14.25
CA LYS A 47 -0.42 7.73 14.91
C LYS A 47 -0.29 9.02 14.09
N LYS A 48 -0.06 8.93 12.78
CA LYS A 48 0.04 10.10 11.89
C LYS A 48 -1.23 10.94 11.87
N VAL A 49 -2.42 10.31 11.87
CA VAL A 49 -3.70 11.03 11.94
C VAL A 49 -3.86 11.76 13.27
N LYS A 50 -3.56 11.09 14.40
CA LYS A 50 -3.60 11.73 15.73
C LYS A 50 -2.64 12.91 15.84
N THR A 51 -1.42 12.76 15.32
CA THR A 51 -0.45 13.86 15.22
C THR A 51 -1.01 15.00 14.38
N CYS A 52 -1.56 14.73 13.21
CA CYS A 52 -2.18 15.74 12.35
C CYS A 52 -3.33 16.49 13.04
N ILE A 53 -4.16 15.80 13.83
CA ILE A 53 -5.22 16.43 14.63
C ILE A 53 -4.61 17.42 15.63
N ASN A 54 -3.64 16.97 16.44
CA ASN A 54 -3.01 17.79 17.46
C ASN A 54 -2.27 19.00 16.84
N GLU A 55 -1.52 18.79 15.76
CA GLU A 55 -0.85 19.86 15.02
C GLU A 55 -1.84 20.88 14.48
N THR A 56 -2.99 20.42 13.98
CA THR A 56 -4.04 21.32 13.48
C THR A 56 -4.68 22.11 14.61
N ILE A 57 -4.92 21.51 15.78
CA ILE A 57 -5.40 22.24 16.96
C ILE A 57 -4.39 23.32 17.36
N LEU A 58 -3.10 22.98 17.45
CA LEU A 58 -2.04 23.93 17.80
C LEU A 58 -1.92 25.09 16.81
N GLU A 59 -2.08 24.83 15.51
CA GLU A 59 -2.01 25.85 14.46
C GLU A 59 -3.12 26.91 14.58
N TYR A 60 -4.30 26.51 15.07
CA TYR A 60 -5.45 27.40 15.23
C TYR A 60 -5.74 27.76 16.69
N TYR A 61 -4.87 27.39 17.62
CA TYR A 61 -5.05 27.69 19.04
C TYR A 61 -5.05 29.20 19.31
N GLU A 62 -6.00 29.67 20.10
CA GLU A 62 -6.07 31.06 20.56
C GLU A 62 -5.88 31.16 22.09
N SER A 63 -6.64 30.39 22.87
CA SER A 63 -6.56 30.39 24.34
C SER A 63 -7.24 29.15 24.96
N GLY A 64 -7.05 28.91 26.26
CA GLY A 64 -7.68 27.80 26.99
C GLY A 64 -6.71 26.66 27.30
N ASN A 65 -7.24 25.47 27.55
CA ASN A 65 -6.42 24.29 27.84
C ASN A 65 -6.27 23.44 26.56
N ILE A 66 -5.04 23.33 26.05
CA ILE A 66 -4.73 22.52 24.86
C ILE A 66 -4.93 21.03 25.10
N ASP A 67 -4.72 20.57 26.35
CA ASP A 67 -4.86 19.16 26.71
C ASP A 67 -6.34 18.75 26.86
N ASP A 68 -7.26 19.72 26.84
CA ASP A 68 -8.71 19.50 26.89
C ASP A 68 -9.40 20.08 25.63
N PRO A 69 -9.67 19.23 24.62
CA PRO A 69 -10.29 19.66 23.36
C PRO A 69 -11.68 20.30 23.51
N LEU A 70 -12.36 20.12 24.64
CA LEU A 70 -13.66 20.74 24.90
C LEU A 70 -13.55 22.16 25.45
N ASN A 71 -12.38 22.51 26.01
CA ASN A 71 -12.09 23.79 26.65
C ASN A 71 -10.96 24.55 25.94
N VAL A 72 -10.84 24.35 24.64
CA VAL A 72 -9.91 25.07 23.76
C VAL A 72 -10.67 26.11 22.95
N LYS A 73 -10.17 27.34 22.93
CA LYS A 73 -10.67 28.39 22.05
C LYS A 73 -9.77 28.47 20.83
N LEU A 74 -10.37 28.33 19.66
CA LEU A 74 -9.70 28.39 18.37
C LEU A 74 -9.87 29.77 17.75
N SER A 75 -8.89 30.19 16.96
CA SER A 75 -8.89 31.46 16.22
C SER A 75 -9.90 31.46 15.06
N CYS A 76 -10.41 30.29 14.67
CA CYS A 76 -11.48 30.13 13.70
C CYS A 76 -12.70 29.44 14.33
N ASN A 77 -13.87 29.59 13.69
CA ASN A 77 -15.07 28.91 14.16
C ASN A 77 -14.99 27.39 13.91
N ASP A 78 -15.79 26.63 14.68
CA ASP A 78 -15.78 25.17 14.68
C ASP A 78 -16.04 24.56 13.29
N GLN A 79 -16.93 25.16 12.50
CA GLN A 79 -17.26 24.67 11.16
C GLN A 79 -16.06 24.80 10.21
N VAL A 80 -15.40 25.96 10.21
CA VAL A 80 -14.21 26.21 9.40
C VAL A 80 -13.07 25.30 9.84
N PHE A 81 -12.85 25.18 11.15
CA PHE A 81 -11.86 24.26 11.70
C PHE A 81 -12.11 22.82 11.25
N PHE A 82 -13.35 22.34 11.32
CA PHE A 82 -13.70 20.98 10.95
C PHE A 82 -13.45 20.70 9.45
N GLU A 83 -13.77 21.65 8.56
CA GLU A 83 -13.45 21.51 7.12
C GLU A 83 -11.94 21.46 6.89
N LEU A 84 -11.16 22.31 7.57
CA LEU A 84 -9.70 22.32 7.48
C LEU A 84 -9.10 21.01 7.99
N LEU A 85 -9.59 20.50 9.12
CA LEU A 85 -9.15 19.24 9.70
C LEU A 85 -9.43 18.07 8.73
N LYS A 86 -10.65 17.99 8.19
CA LYS A 86 -11.01 16.98 7.17
C LYS A 86 -10.10 17.07 5.95
N MET A 87 -9.82 18.28 5.47
CA MET A 87 -8.93 18.50 4.33
C MET A 87 -7.51 17.97 4.61
N LYS A 88 -6.94 18.30 5.77
CA LYS A 88 -5.60 17.86 6.17
C LYS A 88 -5.52 16.33 6.32
N ILE A 89 -6.47 15.73 7.03
CA ILE A 89 -6.56 14.26 7.18
C ILE A 89 -6.72 13.59 5.81
N ARG A 90 -7.53 14.14 4.92
CA ARG A 90 -7.71 13.62 3.55
C ARG A 90 -6.41 13.64 2.77
N SER A 91 -5.69 14.76 2.78
CA SER A 91 -4.40 14.90 2.08
C SER A 91 -3.39 13.88 2.60
N LEU A 92 -3.27 13.78 3.93
CA LEU A 92 -2.42 12.80 4.62
C LEU A 92 -2.79 11.36 4.22
N SER A 93 -4.08 11.02 4.22
CA SER A 93 -4.57 9.69 3.90
C SER A 93 -4.27 9.28 2.47
N ILE A 94 -4.41 10.21 1.52
CA ILE A 94 -4.05 9.98 0.12
C ILE A 94 -2.54 9.75 0.01
N GLY A 95 -1.72 10.62 0.60
CA GLY A 95 -0.26 10.49 0.58
C GLY A 95 0.21 9.17 1.17
N TYR A 96 -0.30 8.82 2.36
CA TYR A 96 0.02 7.56 3.04
C TYR A 96 -0.35 6.34 2.20
N SER A 97 -1.56 6.33 1.62
CA SER A 97 -2.02 5.23 0.76
C SER A 97 -1.11 5.03 -0.46
N ILE A 98 -0.70 6.12 -1.10
CA ILE A 98 0.20 6.07 -2.26
C ILE A 98 1.57 5.54 -1.86
N GLN A 99 2.12 6.03 -0.74
CA GLN A 99 3.40 5.58 -0.23
C GLN A 99 3.36 4.09 0.11
N LYS A 100 2.37 3.65 0.90
CA LYS A 100 2.20 2.25 1.29
C LYS A 100 2.06 1.33 0.08
N ALA A 101 1.26 1.71 -0.92
CA ALA A 101 1.12 0.94 -2.15
C ALA A 101 2.44 0.85 -2.94
N ARG A 102 3.30 1.88 -2.90
CA ARG A 102 4.63 1.84 -3.52
C ARG A 102 5.58 0.89 -2.78
N GLU A 103 5.58 0.94 -1.45
CA GLU A 103 6.40 0.08 -0.60
C GLU A 103 6.02 -1.40 -0.77
N GLU A 104 4.72 -1.71 -0.73
CA GLU A 104 4.19 -3.06 -0.97
C GLU A 104 4.57 -3.59 -2.37
N LYS A 105 4.45 -2.73 -3.39
CA LYS A 105 4.86 -3.09 -4.76
C LYS A 105 6.36 -3.34 -4.86
N ALA A 106 7.19 -2.51 -4.22
CA ALA A 106 8.63 -2.67 -4.22
C ALA A 106 9.04 -3.98 -3.52
N ALA A 107 8.45 -4.28 -2.35
CA ALA A 107 8.69 -5.53 -1.63
C ALA A 107 8.28 -6.77 -2.45
N THR A 108 7.11 -6.70 -3.11
CA THR A 108 6.63 -7.77 -4.00
C THR A 108 7.60 -8.01 -5.16
N LEU A 109 8.07 -6.94 -5.81
CA LEU A 109 9.01 -7.04 -6.93
C LEU A 109 10.36 -7.63 -6.51
N LEU A 110 10.87 -7.27 -5.33
CA LEU A 110 12.11 -7.85 -4.79
C LEU A 110 11.96 -9.37 -4.57
N LEU A 111 10.85 -9.81 -4.00
CA LEU A 111 10.56 -11.23 -3.82
C LEU A 111 10.43 -11.98 -5.14
N GLU A 112 9.75 -11.40 -6.13
CA GLU A 112 9.64 -11.98 -7.47
C GLU A 112 11.01 -12.14 -8.14
N ASN A 113 11.87 -11.13 -8.05
CA ASN A 113 13.24 -11.20 -8.58
C ASN A 113 14.08 -12.26 -7.86
N HIS A 114 13.95 -12.39 -6.53
CA HIS A 114 14.64 -13.43 -5.78
C HIS A 114 14.18 -14.83 -6.18
N ILE A 115 12.87 -15.03 -6.35
CA ILE A 115 12.30 -16.30 -6.84
C ILE A 115 12.85 -16.61 -8.22
N GLN A 116 12.86 -15.64 -9.15
CA GLN A 116 13.39 -15.83 -10.49
C GLN A 116 14.87 -16.24 -10.49
N ASN A 117 15.68 -15.59 -9.65
CA ASN A 117 17.10 -15.92 -9.53
C ASN A 117 17.31 -17.33 -8.99
N LEU A 118 16.55 -17.72 -7.95
CA LEU A 118 16.63 -19.06 -7.35
C LEU A 118 16.18 -20.14 -8.34
N GLU A 119 15.13 -19.91 -9.13
CA GLU A 119 14.70 -20.84 -10.17
C GLU A 119 15.74 -20.99 -11.29
N ASN A 120 16.38 -19.88 -11.70
CA ASN A 120 17.48 -19.93 -12.66
C ASN A 120 18.67 -20.74 -12.12
N CYS A 121 19.05 -20.53 -10.86
CA CYS A 121 20.10 -21.32 -10.20
C CYS A 121 19.72 -22.81 -10.13
N MET A 122 18.48 -23.12 -9.78
CA MET A 122 17.98 -24.49 -9.71
C MET A 122 17.97 -25.21 -11.07
N ASN A 123 17.70 -24.47 -12.16
CA ASN A 123 17.78 -25.00 -13.52
C ASN A 123 19.22 -25.28 -13.98
N ILE A 124 20.20 -24.53 -13.47
CA ILE A 124 21.63 -24.71 -13.81
C ILE A 124 22.26 -25.81 -12.94
N SER A 125 21.96 -25.83 -11.65
CA SER A 125 22.50 -26.78 -10.68
C SER A 125 21.44 -27.14 -9.65
N PRO A 126 20.80 -28.32 -9.77
CA PRO A 126 19.80 -28.77 -8.82
C PRO A 126 20.45 -29.05 -7.46
N ASP A 127 20.08 -28.25 -6.45
CA ASP A 127 20.51 -28.44 -5.05
C ASP A 127 19.31 -28.37 -4.08
N GLY A 128 19.38 -29.20 -3.04
CA GLY A 128 18.31 -29.32 -2.04
C GLY A 128 18.15 -28.07 -1.18
N GLN A 129 19.24 -27.32 -0.92
CA GLN A 129 19.17 -26.08 -0.15
C GLN A 129 18.54 -24.95 -0.98
N ILE A 130 18.89 -24.87 -2.27
CA ILE A 130 18.26 -23.93 -3.22
C ILE A 130 16.76 -24.19 -3.33
N HIS A 131 16.34 -25.46 -3.41
CA HIS A 131 14.92 -25.82 -3.45
C HIS A 131 14.16 -25.42 -2.17
N ALA A 132 14.76 -25.63 -0.99
CA ALA A 132 14.15 -25.21 0.28
C ALA A 132 14.01 -23.68 0.36
N ALA A 133 15.05 -22.94 -0.01
CA ALA A 133 15.03 -21.47 -0.04
C ALA A 133 13.99 -20.92 -1.03
N LEU A 134 13.85 -21.56 -2.20
CA LEU A 134 12.85 -21.18 -3.19
C LEU A 134 11.42 -21.33 -2.64
N ASN A 135 11.11 -22.46 -2.01
CA ASN A 135 9.79 -22.70 -1.42
C ASN A 135 9.48 -21.71 -0.29
N GLN A 136 10.48 -21.38 0.52
CA GLN A 136 10.33 -20.34 1.55
C GLN A 136 9.96 -18.99 0.92
N LYS A 137 10.64 -18.56 -0.14
CA LYS A 137 10.34 -17.29 -0.81
C LYS A 137 9.00 -17.28 -1.53
N LYS A 138 8.57 -18.42 -2.11
CA LYS A 138 7.22 -18.57 -2.66
C LYS A 138 6.14 -18.44 -1.58
N LEU A 139 6.36 -19.01 -0.40
CA LEU A 139 5.44 -18.89 0.74
C LEU A 139 5.35 -17.45 1.28
N GLU A 140 6.50 -16.77 1.41
CA GLU A 140 6.53 -15.34 1.79
C GLU A 140 5.69 -14.49 0.84
N LEU A 141 5.85 -14.69 -0.48
CA LEU A 141 5.08 -13.98 -1.50
C LEU A 141 3.58 -14.32 -1.44
N GLU A 142 3.24 -15.58 -1.17
CA GLU A 142 1.85 -16.00 -0.99
C GLU A 142 1.18 -15.32 0.20
N ASN A 143 1.85 -15.26 1.35
CA ASN A 143 1.31 -14.63 2.56
C ASN A 143 0.97 -13.15 2.32
N ILE A 144 1.85 -12.42 1.63
CA ILE A 144 1.61 -11.02 1.25
C ILE A 144 0.38 -10.91 0.34
N ARG A 145 0.23 -11.79 -0.66
CA ARG A 145 -0.86 -11.74 -1.65
C ARG A 145 -2.21 -12.24 -1.11
N CYS A 146 -2.21 -13.18 -0.18
CA CYS A 146 -3.41 -13.68 0.48
C CYS A 146 -3.99 -12.65 1.45
N PHE A 147 -3.14 -11.88 2.15
CA PHE A 147 -3.60 -10.78 3.00
C PHE A 147 -4.32 -9.67 2.21
N ILE A 148 -3.94 -9.46 0.95
CA ILE A 148 -4.53 -8.43 0.05
C ILE A 148 -5.92 -8.85 -0.49
N LYS A 149 -6.36 -10.10 -0.31
CA LYS A 149 -7.62 -10.63 -0.89
C LYS A 149 -8.89 -10.40 -0.05
N ILE A 150 -8.83 -9.66 1.07
CA ILE A 150 -10.06 -9.26 1.79
C ILE A 150 -10.87 -8.36 0.83
N PRO A 151 -12.14 -8.69 0.53
CA PRO A 151 -12.90 -8.06 -0.55
C PRO A 151 -13.02 -6.54 -0.33
N ARG A 152 -12.69 -5.79 -1.39
CA ARG A 152 -12.89 -4.33 -1.49
C ARG A 152 -14.34 -3.98 -1.74
#